data_AF-A0A7R9YQI1-F1
#
_entry.id   AF-A0A7R9YQI1-F1
#
_cell.length_a   1.000
_cell.length_b   1.000
_cell.length_c   1.000
_cell.angle_alpha   90.00
_cell.angle_beta   90.00
_cell.angle_gamma   90.00
#
_symmetry.space_group_name_H-M   'P 1'
#
loop_
_entity.id
_entity.type
_entity.pdbx_description
1 polymer ?
#
loop_
_entity_poly.entity_id
_entity_poly.type
_entity_poly.pdbx_seq_one_letter_code
_entity_poly.pdbx_strand_id
1 'polypeptide(L)'
;LGAALGGYWVCSFFGSFDRFRWAQSGHVIRQLRSVLLLVHKAVGPPPFLRLSDGGLCENTGLLALLARRHRWIVAVDASHDPRASLATVRNALRAAADRRLCSLYDPECPGRDVDVALAQLARGERSHLRLAIRYGWAAEEELGYRGELFLIKVGAPRADDAPVPPPISADELARGPAVPPTANARLPFPRAELRGCCCESCHALCSRAGCGERFPFYSSAAQCFTPALFSAFARLGYELATPTVDHLLRRQRECDGEAAGR
;
A
#
# COMPACT_ATOMS: atom_id res chain seq x y z
N LEU A 1 -19.24 -17.98 9.91
CA LEU A 1 -18.74 -18.09 11.30
C LEU A 1 -18.45 -19.53 11.71
N GLY A 2 -19.43 -20.44 11.80
CA GLY A 2 -19.23 -21.81 12.31
C GLY A 2 -18.04 -22.61 11.74
N ALA A 3 -17.90 -22.68 10.41
CA ALA A 3 -16.83 -23.46 9.76
C ALA A 3 -15.40 -23.00 10.15
N ALA A 4 -15.19 -21.69 10.35
CA ALA A 4 -13.90 -21.14 10.76
C ALA A 4 -13.52 -21.59 12.18
N LEU A 5 -14.48 -21.62 13.10
CA LEU A 5 -14.26 -22.05 14.49
C LEU A 5 -13.87 -23.54 14.56
N GLY A 6 -14.52 -24.40 13.77
CA GLY A 6 -14.18 -25.83 13.70
C GLY A 6 -12.75 -26.07 13.24
N GLY A 7 -12.33 -25.45 12.14
CA GLY A 7 -10.97 -25.56 11.62
C GLY A 7 -9.89 -25.01 12.57
N TYR A 8 -10.19 -23.92 13.27
CA TYR A 8 -9.28 -23.27 14.23
C TYR A 8 -8.93 -24.20 15.41
N TRP A 9 -9.93 -24.91 15.95
CA TRP A 9 -9.71 -25.91 17.00
C TRP A 9 -8.93 -27.11 16.48
N VAL A 10 -9.39 -27.78 15.41
CA VAL A 10 -8.76 -29.02 14.90
C VAL A 10 -7.28 -28.80 14.55
N CYS A 11 -6.93 -27.68 13.91
CA CYS A 11 -5.55 -27.41 13.52
C CYS A 11 -4.65 -26.91 14.67
N SER A 12 -5.20 -26.50 15.81
CA SER A 12 -4.44 -26.08 17.00
C SER A 12 -4.36 -27.16 18.08
N PHE A 13 -5.36 -28.05 18.13
CA PHE A 13 -5.48 -29.20 19.04
C PHE A 13 -4.19 -30.05 19.08
N PHE A 14 -3.59 -30.34 17.93
CA PHE A 14 -2.31 -31.08 17.83
C PHE A 14 -1.08 -30.35 18.41
N GLY A 15 -1.25 -29.13 18.97
CA GLY A 15 -0.25 -28.43 19.77
C GLY A 15 -0.47 -28.51 21.27
N SER A 16 -1.71 -28.71 21.72
CA SER A 16 -2.05 -28.81 23.16
C SER A 16 -1.74 -30.20 23.76
N PHE A 17 -1.42 -31.19 22.92
CA PHE A 17 -1.12 -32.56 23.32
C PHE A 17 0.19 -33.04 22.67
N ASP A 18 1.26 -33.20 23.45
CA ASP A 18 2.60 -33.56 22.93
C ASP A 18 2.60 -34.84 22.09
N ARG A 19 1.79 -35.84 22.46
CA ARG A 19 1.62 -37.11 21.72
C ARG A 19 1.21 -36.94 20.25
N PHE A 20 0.65 -35.78 19.87
CA PHE A 20 0.23 -35.49 18.50
C PHE A 20 1.01 -34.35 17.84
N ARG A 21 2.06 -33.78 18.46
CA ARG A 21 2.83 -32.67 17.87
C ARG A 21 3.48 -33.01 16.53
N TRP A 22 3.80 -34.29 16.29
CA TRP A 22 4.28 -34.79 15.00
C TRP A 22 3.30 -34.52 13.84
N ALA A 23 1.99 -34.48 14.09
CA ALA A 23 0.99 -34.21 13.06
C ALA A 23 1.10 -32.76 12.51
N GLN A 24 1.61 -31.81 13.31
CA GLN A 24 1.86 -30.44 12.85
C GLN A 24 2.93 -30.34 11.76
N SER A 25 3.80 -31.35 11.66
CA SER A 25 4.81 -31.46 10.60
C SER A 25 4.20 -31.83 9.24
N GLY A 26 3.02 -32.45 9.24
CA GLY A 26 2.36 -32.99 8.06
C GLY A 26 1.97 -31.92 7.04
N HIS A 27 2.27 -32.16 5.76
CA HIS A 27 2.06 -31.20 4.67
C HIS A 27 0.62 -30.69 4.61
N VAL A 28 -0.38 -31.56 4.73
CA VAL A 28 -1.82 -31.19 4.70
C VAL A 28 -2.18 -30.21 5.82
N ILE A 29 -1.74 -30.45 7.06
CA ILE A 29 -2.00 -29.56 8.20
C ILE A 29 -1.26 -28.22 8.04
N ARG A 30 -0.05 -28.23 7.46
CA ARG A 30 0.69 -27.00 7.12
C ARG A 30 0.00 -26.18 6.04
N GLN A 31 -0.56 -26.83 5.01
CA GLN A 31 -1.30 -26.15 3.95
C GLN A 31 -2.64 -25.58 4.47
N LEU A 32 -3.41 -26.36 5.25
CA LEU A 32 -4.64 -25.89 5.89
C LEU A 32 -4.39 -24.69 6.82
N ARG A 33 -3.36 -24.74 7.67
CA ARG A 33 -2.93 -23.59 8.50
C ARG A 33 -2.49 -22.37 7.68
N SER A 34 -2.18 -22.54 6.39
CA SER A 34 -1.75 -21.46 5.49
C SER A 34 -2.94 -20.83 4.76
N VAL A 35 -3.76 -21.64 4.11
CA VAL A 35 -5.01 -21.17 3.44
C VAL A 35 -5.98 -20.53 4.43
N LEU A 36 -6.06 -21.04 5.66
CA LEU A 36 -6.98 -20.55 6.70
C LEU A 36 -6.36 -19.50 7.65
N LEU A 37 -5.13 -19.03 7.40
CA LEU A 37 -4.40 -18.03 8.21
C LEU A 37 -4.41 -18.29 9.74
N LEU A 38 -4.38 -19.57 10.13
CA LEU A 38 -4.56 -19.96 11.53
C LEU A 38 -3.33 -19.62 12.37
N VAL A 39 -3.51 -18.66 13.29
CA VAL A 39 -2.51 -18.31 14.31
C VAL A 39 -2.34 -19.49 15.27
N HIS A 40 -1.11 -19.99 15.39
CA HIS A 40 -0.79 -21.06 16.33
C HIS A 40 -0.99 -20.61 17.78
N LYS A 41 -1.86 -21.31 18.51
CA LYS A 41 -2.12 -21.10 19.95
C LYS A 41 -2.00 -22.44 20.67
N ALA A 42 -0.84 -22.71 21.24
CA ALA A 42 -0.56 -23.86 22.11
C ALA A 42 0.56 -23.51 23.10
N VAL A 43 0.73 -24.34 24.13
CA VAL A 43 1.71 -24.11 25.22
C VAL A 43 3.16 -24.22 24.72
N GLY A 44 3.44 -25.19 23.85
CA GLY A 44 4.75 -25.34 23.22
C GLY A 44 4.82 -24.62 21.87
N PRO A 45 5.97 -24.05 21.48
CA PRO A 45 6.15 -23.45 20.16
C PRO A 45 5.96 -24.49 19.03
N PRO A 46 5.56 -24.03 17.83
CA PRO A 46 5.39 -24.91 16.68
C PRO A 46 6.76 -25.42 16.20
N PRO A 47 6.87 -26.67 15.71
CA PRO A 47 8.14 -27.24 15.27
C PRO A 47 8.71 -26.59 13.99
N PHE A 48 7.92 -25.75 13.31
CA PHE A 48 8.33 -24.98 12.14
C PHE A 48 7.79 -23.56 12.22
N LEU A 49 8.65 -22.57 11.97
CA LEU A 49 8.24 -21.20 11.68
C LEU A 49 7.77 -21.13 10.22
N ARG A 50 6.58 -20.60 9.96
CA ARG A 50 6.17 -20.22 8.60
C ARG A 50 6.49 -18.76 8.38
N LEU A 51 7.43 -18.49 7.48
CA LEU A 51 7.60 -17.17 6.87
C LEU A 51 6.70 -17.08 5.63
N SER A 52 6.16 -15.89 5.40
CA SER A 52 5.37 -15.51 4.22
C SER A 52 5.64 -14.02 3.95
N ASP A 53 5.38 -13.59 2.71
CA ASP A 53 5.45 -12.20 2.27
C ASP A 53 4.71 -11.21 3.19
N GLY A 54 3.61 -11.64 3.81
CA GLY A 54 2.83 -10.87 4.78
C GLY A 54 1.62 -10.15 4.17
N GLY A 55 1.45 -10.17 2.84
CA GLY A 55 0.42 -9.41 2.13
C GLY A 55 -1.03 -9.76 2.50
N LEU A 56 -1.25 -10.95 3.09
CA LEU A 56 -2.55 -11.38 3.66
C LEU A 56 -2.86 -10.79 5.05
N CYS A 57 -1.88 -10.14 5.69
CA CYS A 57 -2.00 -9.51 7.01
C CYS A 57 -1.82 -7.99 6.96
N GLU A 58 -0.80 -7.51 6.25
CA GLU A 58 -0.44 -6.09 6.11
C GLU A 58 0.43 -5.93 4.86
N ASN A 59 0.02 -5.08 3.91
CA ASN A 59 0.66 -4.98 2.58
C ASN A 59 1.05 -3.52 2.21
N THR A 60 1.31 -2.69 3.23
CA THR A 60 1.76 -1.29 3.10
C THR A 60 3.05 -1.00 3.90
N GLY A 61 3.36 -1.82 4.90
CA GLY A 61 4.46 -1.57 5.84
C GLY A 61 4.17 -0.51 6.90
N LEU A 62 3.02 0.18 6.81
CA LEU A 62 2.60 1.24 7.75
C LEU A 62 2.69 0.79 9.20
N LEU A 63 2.24 -0.43 9.51
CA LEU A 63 2.22 -0.93 10.88
C LEU A 63 3.63 -1.04 11.47
N ALA A 64 4.59 -1.47 10.65
CA ALA A 64 5.99 -1.63 11.03
C ALA A 64 6.72 -0.29 11.22
N LEU A 65 6.26 0.77 10.54
CA LEU A 65 6.77 2.13 10.70
C LEU A 65 6.12 2.85 11.90
N LEU A 66 4.82 2.67 12.10
CA LEU A 66 4.09 3.21 13.25
C LEU A 66 4.60 2.59 14.57
N ALA A 67 4.86 1.27 14.59
CA ALA A 67 5.44 0.60 15.76
C ALA A 67 6.85 1.11 16.12
N ARG A 68 7.59 1.65 15.14
CA ARG A 68 8.93 2.28 15.33
C ARG A 68 8.86 3.77 15.67
N ARG A 69 7.65 4.35 15.79
CA ARG A 69 7.43 5.79 16.03
C ARG A 69 8.20 6.69 15.04
N HIS A 70 8.11 6.45 13.73
CA HIS A 70 8.75 7.34 12.76
C HIS A 70 8.05 8.72 12.69
N ARG A 71 8.83 9.81 12.75
CA ARG A 71 8.37 11.21 12.63
C ARG A 71 7.69 11.50 11.28
N TRP A 72 8.24 10.97 10.20
CA TRP A 72 7.77 11.20 8.84
C TRP A 72 7.52 9.85 8.16
N ILE A 73 6.32 9.64 7.65
CA ILE A 73 5.96 8.42 6.90
C ILE A 73 5.31 8.85 5.59
N VAL A 74 5.88 8.42 4.45
CA VAL A 74 5.24 8.52 3.14
C VAL A 74 4.86 7.10 2.71
N ALA A 75 3.59 6.87 2.44
CA ALA A 75 3.05 5.57 2.05
C ALA A 75 2.29 5.69 0.73
N VAL A 76 2.76 4.93 -0.27
CA VAL A 76 2.18 4.86 -1.61
C VAL A 76 1.34 3.60 -1.71
N ASP A 77 0.02 3.76 -1.67
CA ASP A 77 -0.91 2.67 -1.90
C ASP A 77 -1.05 2.40 -3.40
N ALA A 78 -0.22 1.47 -3.88
CA ALA A 78 -0.27 0.89 -5.21
C ALA A 78 -1.08 -0.44 -5.27
N SER A 79 -1.90 -0.74 -4.25
CA SER A 79 -2.72 -1.97 -4.28
C SER A 79 -3.74 -1.94 -5.42
N HIS A 80 -3.92 -3.11 -6.06
CA HIS A 80 -5.02 -3.35 -6.99
C HIS A 80 -6.35 -3.17 -6.24
N ASP A 81 -7.02 -2.05 -6.55
CA ASP A 81 -8.23 -1.59 -5.85
C ASP A 81 -9.03 -0.68 -6.81
N PRO A 82 -9.74 -1.25 -7.81
CA PRO A 82 -10.46 -0.49 -8.84
C PRO A 82 -11.62 0.38 -8.33
N ARG A 83 -11.91 0.33 -7.03
CA ARG A 83 -12.93 1.14 -6.35
C ARG A 83 -12.33 2.21 -5.44
N ALA A 84 -11.00 2.33 -5.41
CA ALA A 84 -10.24 3.20 -4.52
C ALA A 84 -10.69 3.10 -3.04
N SER A 85 -11.09 1.90 -2.60
CA SER A 85 -11.60 1.63 -1.26
C SER A 85 -10.60 1.96 -0.15
N LEU A 86 -9.29 1.95 -0.47
CA LEU A 86 -8.17 2.07 0.47
C LEU A 86 -8.20 0.98 1.55
N ALA A 87 -8.76 -0.20 1.24
CA ALA A 87 -9.01 -1.27 2.20
C ALA A 87 -7.73 -1.70 2.96
N THR A 88 -6.61 -1.83 2.26
CA THR A 88 -5.30 -2.17 2.86
C THR A 88 -4.85 -1.12 3.87
N VAL A 89 -4.97 0.16 3.51
CA VAL A 89 -4.63 1.29 4.40
C VAL A 89 -5.58 1.33 5.61
N ARG A 90 -6.90 1.24 5.40
CA ARG A 90 -7.89 1.23 6.49
C ARG A 90 -7.65 0.07 7.46
N ASN A 91 -7.30 -1.11 6.95
CA ASN A 91 -6.94 -2.26 7.78
C ASN A 91 -5.64 -2.02 8.56
N ALA A 92 -4.61 -1.44 7.95
CA ALA A 92 -3.37 -1.09 8.65
C ALA A 92 -3.58 -0.04 9.76
N LEU A 93 -4.38 1.00 9.51
CA LEU A 93 -4.70 2.03 10.52
C LEU A 93 -5.53 1.46 11.68
N ARG A 94 -6.56 0.64 11.39
CA ARG A 94 -7.34 -0.07 12.42
C ARG A 94 -6.45 -0.99 13.26
N ALA A 95 -5.60 -1.79 12.60
CA ALA A 95 -4.68 -2.70 13.27
C ALA A 95 -3.55 -1.99 14.04
N ALA A 96 -3.30 -0.70 13.81
CA ALA A 96 -2.43 0.14 14.64
C ALA A 96 -3.16 0.69 15.88
N ALA A 97 -4.44 1.04 15.74
CA ALA A 97 -5.31 1.46 16.86
C ALA A 97 -5.63 0.29 17.80
N ASP A 98 -5.95 -0.90 17.26
CA ASP A 98 -6.18 -2.14 18.04
C ASP A 98 -4.96 -2.49 18.90
N ARG A 99 -3.75 -2.24 18.37
CA ARG A 99 -2.47 -2.41 19.06
C ARG A 99 -2.04 -1.22 19.91
N ARG A 100 -2.87 -0.17 20.00
CA ARG A 100 -2.63 1.07 20.78
C ARG A 100 -1.31 1.77 20.46
N LEU A 101 -0.85 1.72 19.20
CA LEU A 101 0.43 2.31 18.79
C LEU A 101 0.35 3.85 18.68
N CYS A 102 -0.77 4.35 18.18
CA CYS A 102 -0.99 5.77 17.88
C CYS A 102 -2.48 6.06 17.64
N SER A 103 -2.88 7.31 17.86
CA SER A 103 -4.11 7.89 17.30
C SER A 103 -3.78 8.79 16.11
N LEU A 104 -4.43 8.59 14.96
CA LEU A 104 -4.32 9.49 13.81
C LEU A 104 -5.50 10.47 13.76
N TYR A 105 -5.25 11.67 13.26
CA TYR A 105 -6.29 12.70 13.04
C TYR A 105 -5.94 13.57 11.82
N ASP A 106 -6.94 14.24 11.27
CA ASP A 106 -6.74 15.19 10.17
C ASP A 106 -6.24 16.55 10.69
N PRO A 107 -5.04 17.05 10.33
CA PRO A 107 -4.49 18.27 10.93
C PRO A 107 -5.21 19.55 10.48
N GLU A 108 -5.94 19.51 9.36
CA GLU A 108 -6.77 20.63 8.88
C GLU A 108 -8.13 20.70 9.59
N CYS A 109 -8.61 19.58 10.13
CA CYS A 109 -9.87 19.50 10.86
C CYS A 109 -9.80 18.39 11.92
N PRO A 110 -9.20 18.64 13.11
CA PRO A 110 -8.92 17.56 14.07
C PRO A 110 -10.15 16.83 14.66
N GLY A 111 -11.35 17.39 14.52
CA GLY A 111 -12.62 16.73 14.86
C GLY A 111 -13.25 15.92 13.72
N ARG A 112 -12.63 15.86 12.54
CA ARG A 112 -13.10 15.10 11.38
C ARG A 112 -12.64 13.65 11.47
N ASP A 113 -13.55 12.72 11.18
CA ASP A 113 -13.21 11.30 11.06
C ASP A 113 -12.24 11.07 9.88
N VAL A 114 -11.17 10.34 10.15
CA VAL A 114 -10.15 9.95 9.16
C VAL A 114 -10.76 9.15 8.01
N ASP A 115 -11.80 8.34 8.26
CA ASP A 115 -12.48 7.57 7.20
C ASP A 115 -13.17 8.49 6.16
N VAL A 116 -13.53 9.74 6.52
CA VAL A 116 -14.03 10.79 5.60
C VAL A 116 -12.89 11.38 4.76
N ALA A 117 -11.75 11.70 5.38
CA ALA A 117 -10.60 12.25 4.67
C ALA A 117 -10.01 11.22 3.67
N LEU A 118 -9.98 9.93 4.06
CA LEU A 118 -9.69 8.81 3.17
C LEU A 118 -10.72 8.70 2.02
N ALA A 119 -12.00 8.96 2.28
CA ALA A 119 -13.03 8.96 1.25
C ALA A 119 -12.90 10.13 0.25
N GLN A 120 -12.25 11.25 0.59
CA GLN A 120 -11.91 12.31 -0.36
C GLN A 120 -10.75 11.90 -1.27
N LEU A 121 -9.69 11.29 -0.70
CA LEU A 121 -8.57 10.73 -1.47
C LEU A 121 -9.07 9.65 -2.45
N ALA A 122 -9.98 8.78 -2.00
CA ALA A 122 -10.64 7.77 -2.82
C ALA A 122 -11.44 8.34 -4.00
N ARG A 123 -11.99 9.55 -3.87
CA ARG A 123 -12.71 10.27 -4.94
C ARG A 123 -11.81 11.06 -5.88
N GLY A 124 -10.50 11.11 -5.63
CA GLY A 124 -9.55 11.92 -6.39
C GLY A 124 -9.57 13.42 -6.06
N GLU A 125 -10.34 13.85 -5.05
CA GLU A 125 -10.49 15.26 -4.63
C GLU A 125 -9.18 15.89 -4.10
N ARG A 126 -8.18 15.06 -3.77
CA ARG A 126 -6.84 15.46 -3.33
C ARG A 126 -5.80 14.59 -4.03
N SER A 127 -4.62 15.14 -4.32
CA SER A 127 -3.50 14.39 -4.89
C SER A 127 -2.89 13.40 -3.88
N HIS A 128 -2.91 13.78 -2.60
CA HIS A 128 -2.45 13.03 -1.44
C HIS A 128 -3.28 13.41 -0.20
N LEU A 129 -3.18 12.62 0.86
CA LEU A 129 -3.77 12.92 2.17
C LEU A 129 -2.68 13.00 3.23
N ARG A 130 -2.69 14.06 4.04
CA ARG A 130 -1.84 14.21 5.22
C ARG A 130 -2.66 13.94 6.49
N LEU A 131 -2.18 13.05 7.34
CA LEU A 131 -2.71 12.77 8.68
C LEU A 131 -1.63 13.05 9.72
N ALA A 132 -2.00 13.69 10.82
CA ALA A 132 -1.13 13.82 11.97
C ALA A 132 -1.20 12.55 12.81
N ILE A 133 -0.05 12.12 13.32
CA ILE A 133 0.12 10.94 14.17
C ILE A 133 0.47 11.43 15.57
N ARG A 134 -0.35 11.10 16.56
CA ARG A 134 0.04 11.16 17.98
C ARG A 134 0.35 9.73 18.41
N TYR A 135 1.61 9.48 18.76
CA TYR A 135 2.06 8.16 19.22
C TYR A 135 1.72 7.95 20.70
N GLY A 136 1.65 6.68 21.12
CA GLY A 136 1.19 6.31 22.46
C GLY A 136 -0.34 6.28 22.59
N TRP A 137 -0.80 5.86 23.77
CA TRP A 137 -2.23 5.67 24.08
C TRP A 137 -2.60 5.95 25.55
N ALA A 138 -1.61 6.07 26.44
CA ALA A 138 -1.82 6.59 27.79
C ALA A 138 -1.93 8.13 27.77
N ALA A 139 -2.63 8.71 28.74
CA ALA A 139 -2.76 10.17 28.84
C ALA A 139 -1.48 10.88 29.33
N GLU A 140 -0.55 10.13 29.93
CA GLU A 140 0.63 10.64 30.63
C GLU A 140 1.95 10.33 29.89
N GLU A 141 1.95 9.35 28.97
CA GLU A 141 3.13 9.01 28.16
C GLU A 141 3.32 10.01 27.00
N GLU A 142 4.15 11.03 27.24
CA GLU A 142 4.68 11.96 26.23
C GLU A 142 3.66 12.60 25.25
N LEU A 143 2.98 13.66 25.71
CA LEU A 143 2.23 14.61 24.86
C LEU A 143 3.05 15.22 23.68
N GLY A 144 4.36 14.98 23.63
CA GLY A 144 5.30 15.55 22.67
C GLY A 144 5.52 14.76 21.37
N TYR A 145 5.50 13.41 21.36
CA TYR A 145 5.96 12.68 20.18
C TYR A 145 4.90 12.60 19.07
N ARG A 146 4.97 13.57 18.15
CA ARG A 146 4.11 13.71 16.97
C ARG A 146 4.86 13.34 15.69
N GLY A 147 4.17 12.67 14.78
CA GLY A 147 4.62 12.46 13.41
C GLY A 147 3.56 12.90 12.39
N GLU A 148 3.91 12.84 11.11
CA GLU A 148 2.98 13.08 9.99
C GLU A 148 3.06 11.89 9.00
N LEU A 149 1.88 11.38 8.62
CA LEU A 149 1.66 10.36 7.62
C LEU A 149 1.12 11.01 6.34
N PHE A 150 1.82 10.82 5.23
CA PHE A 150 1.39 11.19 3.89
C PHE A 150 0.98 9.95 3.10
N LEU A 151 -0.26 9.93 2.63
CA LEU A 151 -0.87 8.84 1.87
C LEU A 151 -1.09 9.25 0.42
N ILE A 152 -0.53 8.47 -0.50
CA ILE A 152 -0.70 8.62 -1.95
C ILE A 152 -1.45 7.39 -2.45
N LYS A 153 -2.48 7.56 -3.29
CA LYS A 153 -3.20 6.45 -3.94
C LYS A 153 -2.94 6.50 -5.44
N VAL A 154 -2.35 5.43 -5.99
CA VAL A 154 -2.01 5.37 -7.42
C VAL A 154 -3.26 5.22 -8.28
N GLY A 155 -4.20 4.37 -7.85
CA GLY A 155 -5.50 4.16 -8.49
C GLY A 155 -6.60 5.13 -8.04
N ALA A 156 -6.29 6.42 -7.82
CA ALA A 156 -7.33 7.42 -7.57
C ALA A 156 -8.07 7.76 -8.89
N PRO A 157 -9.41 7.84 -8.93
CA PRO A 157 -10.14 8.15 -10.16
C PRO A 157 -9.76 9.53 -10.73
N ARG A 158 -9.23 9.55 -11.96
CA ARG A 158 -8.86 10.75 -12.72
C ARG A 158 -9.08 10.50 -14.20
N ALA A 159 -9.39 11.54 -14.97
CA ALA A 159 -9.25 11.49 -16.41
C ALA A 159 -7.76 11.47 -16.76
N ASP A 160 -7.35 10.58 -17.67
CA ASP A 160 -5.95 10.37 -18.06
C ASP A 160 -5.86 10.16 -19.58
N ASP A 161 -6.33 11.18 -20.30
CA ASP A 161 -6.33 11.26 -21.76
C ASP A 161 -4.93 11.60 -22.35
N ALA A 162 -3.91 11.67 -21.48
CA ALA A 162 -2.52 11.83 -21.88
C ALA A 162 -2.11 10.70 -22.86
N PRO A 163 -1.27 10.96 -23.87
CA PRO A 163 -0.78 9.91 -24.75
C PRO A 163 0.06 8.90 -23.97
N VAL A 164 0.09 7.64 -24.41
CA VAL A 164 1.10 6.68 -23.90
C VAL A 164 2.49 7.27 -24.14
N PRO A 165 3.34 7.41 -23.11
CA PRO A 165 4.65 8.07 -23.24
C PRO A 165 5.71 7.08 -23.78
N PRO A 166 6.88 7.57 -24.24
CA PRO A 166 7.94 6.74 -24.80
C PRO A 166 8.71 6.05 -23.66
N PRO A 167 9.51 5.00 -23.95
CA PRO A 167 10.37 4.36 -22.95
C PRO A 167 11.22 5.39 -22.18
N ILE A 168 11.24 5.27 -20.85
CA ILE A 168 11.94 6.20 -19.96
C ILE A 168 13.47 6.07 -20.13
N SER A 169 14.18 7.20 -20.18
CA SER A 169 15.64 7.20 -20.25
C SER A 169 16.27 7.07 -18.86
N ALA A 170 17.54 6.65 -18.80
CA ALA A 170 18.28 6.61 -17.53
C ALA A 170 18.43 8.01 -16.91
N ASP A 171 18.59 9.05 -17.74
CA ASP A 171 18.62 10.45 -17.29
C ASP A 171 17.27 10.91 -16.71
N GLU A 172 16.16 10.58 -17.37
CA GLU A 172 14.82 10.92 -16.89
C GLU A 172 14.50 10.19 -15.58
N LEU A 173 14.90 8.92 -15.43
CA LEU A 173 14.75 8.17 -14.20
C LEU A 173 15.61 8.74 -13.05
N ALA A 174 16.79 9.29 -13.35
CA ALA A 174 17.71 9.83 -12.35
C ALA A 174 17.43 11.31 -11.99
N ARG A 175 16.82 12.09 -12.88
CA ARG A 175 16.67 13.55 -12.75
C ARG A 175 15.21 14.04 -12.76
N GLY A 176 14.26 13.19 -13.12
CA GLY A 176 12.89 13.57 -13.44
C GLY A 176 12.70 13.98 -14.92
N PRO A 177 11.44 14.19 -15.36
CA PRO A 177 11.12 14.58 -16.73
C PRO A 177 11.59 16.01 -17.03
N ALA A 178 12.54 16.17 -17.95
CA ALA A 178 13.06 17.47 -18.37
C ALA A 178 12.11 18.25 -19.31
N VAL A 179 11.22 17.54 -20.00
CA VAL A 179 10.21 18.05 -20.95
C VAL A 179 9.00 17.11 -20.85
N PRO A 180 7.74 17.56 -20.99
CA PRO A 180 6.61 16.65 -21.14
C PRO A 180 6.85 15.67 -22.30
N PRO A 181 6.67 14.35 -22.11
CA PRO A 181 7.04 13.35 -23.10
C PRO A 181 6.23 13.47 -24.39
N THR A 182 6.90 13.32 -25.54
CA THR A 182 6.25 13.20 -26.84
C THR A 182 5.48 11.87 -26.95
N ALA A 183 4.35 11.87 -27.65
CA ALA A 183 3.51 10.67 -27.75
C ALA A 183 4.26 9.47 -28.36
N ASN A 184 4.09 8.28 -27.79
CA ASN A 184 4.67 7.04 -28.30
C ASN A 184 3.98 6.65 -29.62
N ALA A 185 4.62 6.94 -30.75
CA ALA A 185 4.09 6.71 -32.09
C ALA A 185 3.70 5.24 -32.40
N ARG A 186 4.11 4.26 -31.57
CA ARG A 186 3.71 2.86 -31.71
C ARG A 186 2.40 2.52 -31.00
N LEU A 187 1.94 3.35 -30.07
CA LEU A 187 0.77 3.14 -29.22
C LEU A 187 -0.16 4.38 -29.30
N PRO A 188 -0.87 4.59 -30.42
CA PRO A 188 -1.64 5.80 -30.71
C PRO A 188 -3.01 5.80 -29.99
N PHE A 189 -3.01 5.66 -28.68
CA PHE A 189 -4.20 5.70 -27.81
C PHE A 189 -3.84 6.29 -26.43
N PRO A 190 -4.83 6.66 -25.59
CA PRO A 190 -4.58 7.25 -24.27
C PRO A 190 -3.84 6.32 -23.29
N ARG A 191 -3.12 6.91 -22.34
CA ARG A 191 -2.43 6.22 -21.23
C ARG A 191 -3.41 5.37 -20.41
N ALA A 192 -4.63 5.86 -20.18
CA ALA A 192 -5.74 5.12 -19.57
C ALA A 192 -6.17 3.84 -20.34
N GLU A 193 -5.85 3.69 -21.62
CA GLU A 193 -6.16 2.48 -22.40
C GLU A 193 -5.04 1.44 -22.39
N LEU A 194 -3.91 1.74 -21.77
CA LEU A 194 -2.77 0.84 -21.70
C LEU A 194 -3.12 -0.40 -20.85
N ARG A 195 -3.11 -1.57 -21.50
CA ARG A 195 -3.50 -2.90 -20.99
C ARG A 195 -2.55 -3.93 -21.59
N GLY A 196 -1.98 -4.91 -20.89
CA GLY A 196 -1.26 -5.98 -21.59
C GLY A 196 -0.34 -6.80 -20.69
N CYS A 197 -0.31 -8.11 -20.88
CA CYS A 197 0.19 -9.07 -19.91
C CYS A 197 1.66 -9.49 -20.06
N CYS A 198 2.31 -9.31 -21.22
CA CYS A 198 3.68 -9.80 -21.42
C CYS A 198 4.55 -9.00 -22.41
N CYS A 199 3.99 -8.37 -23.46
CA CYS A 199 4.78 -7.58 -24.41
C CYS A 199 3.99 -6.41 -25.05
N GLU A 200 4.70 -5.49 -25.70
CA GLU A 200 4.17 -4.26 -26.28
C GLU A 200 3.01 -4.50 -27.28
N SER A 201 3.08 -5.55 -28.10
CA SER A 201 2.02 -5.85 -29.09
C SER A 201 0.72 -6.33 -28.45
N CYS A 202 0.77 -6.84 -27.21
CA CYS A 202 -0.43 -7.16 -26.45
C CYS A 202 -1.26 -5.92 -26.13
N HIS A 203 -0.70 -4.70 -26.17
CA HIS A 203 -1.47 -3.49 -25.88
C HIS A 203 -2.57 -3.23 -26.92
N ALA A 204 -2.25 -3.28 -28.21
CA ALA A 204 -3.24 -3.14 -29.26
C ALA A 204 -4.25 -4.31 -29.29
N LEU A 205 -3.79 -5.54 -28.99
CA LEU A 205 -4.65 -6.73 -28.99
C LEU A 205 -5.62 -6.73 -27.79
N CYS A 206 -5.15 -6.50 -26.57
CA CYS A 206 -6.00 -6.52 -25.38
C CYS A 206 -6.87 -5.27 -25.19
N SER A 207 -6.51 -4.12 -25.76
CA SER A 207 -7.48 -3.00 -25.83
C SER A 207 -8.70 -3.38 -26.68
N ARG A 208 -8.49 -4.03 -27.84
CA ARG A 208 -9.57 -4.49 -28.73
C ARG A 208 -10.35 -5.70 -28.19
N ALA A 209 -9.66 -6.68 -27.60
CA ALA A 209 -10.27 -7.90 -27.06
C ALA A 209 -10.82 -7.73 -25.63
N GLY A 210 -10.67 -6.55 -25.02
CA GLY A 210 -11.08 -6.27 -23.64
C GLY A 210 -10.26 -6.97 -22.55
N CYS A 211 -9.23 -7.74 -22.91
CA CYS A 211 -8.44 -8.51 -21.94
C CYS A 211 -7.54 -7.65 -21.04
N GLY A 212 -7.26 -8.19 -19.85
CA GLY A 212 -6.55 -7.48 -18.79
C GLY A 212 -7.31 -6.27 -18.27
N GLU A 213 -6.63 -5.50 -17.44
CA GLU A 213 -7.16 -4.31 -16.77
C GLU A 213 -6.51 -3.05 -17.34
N ARG A 214 -7.19 -1.91 -17.23
CA ARG A 214 -6.70 -0.61 -17.70
C ARG A 214 -5.75 0.01 -16.68
N PHE A 215 -4.67 0.62 -17.16
CA PHE A 215 -3.83 1.53 -16.38
C PHE A 215 -4.70 2.59 -15.63
N PRO A 216 -4.37 2.95 -14.38
CA PRO A 216 -3.27 2.45 -13.54
C PRO A 216 -3.62 1.17 -12.75
N PHE A 217 -4.81 0.58 -12.95
CA PHE A 217 -5.29 -0.58 -12.20
C PHE A 217 -4.73 -1.90 -12.78
N TYR A 218 -3.41 -2.06 -12.79
CA TYR A 218 -2.77 -3.27 -13.33
C TYR A 218 -2.56 -4.34 -12.25
N SER A 219 -3.15 -5.52 -12.40
CA SER A 219 -2.95 -6.64 -11.48
C SER A 219 -1.50 -7.13 -11.44
N SER A 220 -0.88 -7.05 -10.26
CA SER A 220 0.49 -7.50 -9.99
C SER A 220 0.70 -9.01 -10.18
N ALA A 221 -0.38 -9.80 -10.27
CA ALA A 221 -0.33 -11.23 -10.56
C ALA A 221 0.28 -11.56 -11.93
N ALA A 222 0.28 -10.61 -12.88
CA ALA A 222 0.94 -10.78 -14.17
C ALA A 222 2.48 -10.74 -14.08
N GLN A 223 3.04 -10.03 -13.09
CA GLN A 223 4.47 -9.73 -12.84
C GLN A 223 5.29 -9.12 -13.99
N CYS A 224 4.93 -9.32 -15.25
CA CYS A 224 5.55 -8.67 -16.40
C CYS A 224 5.06 -7.22 -16.53
N PHE A 225 5.99 -6.28 -16.63
CA PHE A 225 5.77 -4.90 -17.05
C PHE A 225 6.41 -4.72 -18.43
N THR A 226 5.65 -4.19 -19.38
CA THR A 226 6.22 -3.73 -20.66
C THR A 226 6.98 -2.42 -20.45
N PRO A 227 7.96 -2.07 -21.32
CA PRO A 227 8.58 -0.75 -21.31
C PRO A 227 7.57 0.39 -21.28
N ALA A 228 6.46 0.33 -22.04
CA ALA A 228 5.39 1.32 -21.99
C ALA A 228 4.68 1.38 -20.64
N LEU A 229 4.30 0.25 -20.03
CA LEU A 229 3.67 0.21 -18.70
C LEU A 229 4.62 0.76 -17.62
N PHE A 230 5.88 0.31 -17.59
CA PHE A 230 6.89 0.79 -16.66
C PHE A 230 7.09 2.31 -16.80
N SER A 231 7.19 2.80 -18.04
CA SER A 231 7.38 4.22 -18.34
C SER A 231 6.16 5.09 -18.02
N ALA A 232 4.94 4.54 -18.13
CA ALA A 232 3.70 5.18 -17.69
C ALA A 232 3.59 5.24 -16.16
N PHE A 233 3.88 4.13 -15.47
CA PHE A 233 3.85 4.05 -14.00
C PHE A 233 4.95 4.90 -13.34
N ALA A 234 6.15 4.98 -13.93
CA ALA A 234 7.24 5.82 -13.41
C ALA A 234 6.85 7.30 -13.42
N ARG A 235 6.26 7.79 -14.52
CA ARG A 235 5.78 9.19 -14.62
C ARG A 235 4.57 9.45 -13.73
N LEU A 236 3.58 8.56 -13.70
CA LEU A 236 2.45 8.67 -12.77
C LEU A 236 2.93 8.69 -11.30
N GLY A 237 3.95 7.89 -10.96
CA GLY A 237 4.59 7.91 -9.65
C GLY A 237 5.22 9.27 -9.31
N TYR A 238 5.91 9.89 -10.28
CA TYR A 238 6.46 11.24 -10.15
C TYR A 238 5.33 12.29 -9.99
N GLU A 239 4.35 12.29 -10.90
CA GLU A 239 3.15 13.16 -10.88
C GLU A 239 2.41 13.11 -9.53
N LEU A 240 2.31 11.94 -8.91
CA LEU A 240 1.68 11.71 -7.61
C LEU A 240 2.58 12.12 -6.43
N ALA A 241 3.88 11.86 -6.51
CA ALA A 241 4.81 12.06 -5.41
C ALA A 241 5.21 13.52 -5.23
N THR A 242 5.43 14.28 -6.31
CA THR A 242 5.94 15.67 -6.24
C THR A 242 5.16 16.56 -5.25
N PRO A 243 3.81 16.66 -5.27
CA PRO A 243 3.07 17.47 -4.30
C PRO A 243 3.28 17.07 -2.83
N THR A 244 3.57 15.79 -2.58
CA THR A 244 3.85 15.25 -1.24
C THR A 244 5.29 15.55 -0.82
N VAL A 245 6.24 15.38 -1.73
CA VAL A 245 7.67 15.67 -1.50
C VAL A 245 7.87 17.17 -1.25
N ASP A 246 7.23 18.03 -2.04
CA ASP A 246 7.27 19.50 -1.86
C ASP A 246 6.61 19.94 -0.55
N HIS A 247 5.62 19.19 -0.04
CA HIS A 247 5.06 19.42 1.28
C HIS A 247 6.04 19.01 2.38
N LEU A 248 6.61 17.80 2.28
CA LEU A 248 7.56 17.25 3.26
C LEU A 248 8.84 18.10 3.37
N LEU A 249 9.41 18.54 2.24
CA LEU A 249 10.61 19.39 2.22
C LEU A 249 10.38 20.78 2.82
N ARG A 250 9.17 21.34 2.71
CA ARG A 250 8.80 22.60 3.42
C ARG A 250 8.68 22.37 4.92
N ARG A 251 7.93 21.34 5.34
CA ARG A 251 7.78 20.96 6.76
C ARG A 251 9.12 20.65 7.43
N GLN A 252 10.05 20.02 6.70
CA GLN A 252 11.41 19.80 7.20
C GLN A 252 12.13 21.14 7.47
N ARG A 253 12.18 22.05 6.50
CA ARG A 253 12.83 23.37 6.66
C ARG A 253 12.22 24.21 7.78
N GLU A 254 10.89 24.18 7.93
CA GLU A 254 10.19 24.82 9.04
C GLU A 254 10.68 24.27 10.38
N CYS A 255 10.71 22.94 10.53
CA CYS A 255 11.17 22.28 11.75
C CYS A 255 12.67 22.43 12.04
N ASP A 256 13.51 22.50 11.01
CA ASP A 256 14.96 22.72 11.16
C ASP A 256 15.22 24.19 11.57
N GLY A 257 14.44 25.15 11.05
CA GLY A 257 14.45 26.54 11.50
C GLY A 257 13.93 26.73 12.93
N GLU A 258 12.85 26.03 13.31
CA GLU A 258 12.36 25.96 14.69
C GLU A 258 13.38 25.35 15.67
N ALA A 259 14.34 24.55 15.19
CA ALA A 259 15.40 23.98 16.00
C ALA A 259 16.65 24.88 16.10
N ALA A 260 16.98 25.61 15.02
CA ALA A 260 18.08 26.56 14.98
C ALA A 260 17.81 27.89 15.73
N GLY A 261 16.54 28.16 16.07
CA GLY A 261 16.10 29.32 16.84
C GLY A 261 15.88 29.07 18.34
N ARG A 262 16.49 28.03 18.93
CA ARG A 262 16.40 27.66 20.36
C ARG A 262 17.79 27.46 20.97
#